data_AF-A0AAJ6EAN8-F1
#
_entry.id   AF-A0AAJ6EAN8-F1
#
_cell.length_a   1.000
_cell.length_b   1.000
_cell.length_c   1.000
_cell.angle_alpha   90.00
_cell.angle_beta   90.00
_cell.angle_gamma   90.00
#
_symmetry.space_group_name_H-M   'P 1'
#
loop_
_entity.id
_entity.type
_entity.pdbx_description
1 polymer ?
#
loop_
_entity_poly.entity_id
_entity_poly.type
_entity_poly.pdbx_seq_one_letter_code
_entity_poly.pdbx_strand_id
1 'polypeptide(L)' 'MDRRTACLNQANAFREKAIADPAHHDQWIDEAIKWLERAMEASCHVTVTVEAREDWLVQDAAADALLSQRSERRA' A
#
# COMPACT_ATOMS: atom_id res chain seq x y z
N MET A 1 -23.75 -3.55 -5.66
CA MET A 1 -22.90 -3.86 -4.49
C MET A 1 -21.45 -3.64 -4.89
N ASP A 2 -20.74 -2.79 -4.16
CA ASP A 2 -19.33 -2.49 -4.40
C ASP A 2 -18.44 -3.66 -4.00
N ARG A 3 -17.42 -3.96 -4.82
CA ARG A 3 -16.43 -5.01 -4.56
C ARG A 3 -15.69 -4.75 -3.24
N ARG A 4 -15.43 -3.48 -2.90
CA ARG A 4 -14.86 -3.07 -1.61
C ARG A 4 -15.73 -3.54 -0.44
N THR A 5 -17.03 -3.25 -0.49
CA THR A 5 -17.98 -3.60 0.58
C THR A 5 -18.10 -5.12 0.74
N ALA A 6 -18.08 -5.88 -0.35
CA ALA A 6 -18.06 -7.34 -0.30
C ALA A 6 -16.80 -7.88 0.42
N CYS A 7 -15.62 -7.34 0.08
CA CYS A 7 -14.36 -7.74 0.72
C CYS A 7 -14.33 -7.39 2.21
N LEU A 8 -14.87 -6.23 2.60
CA LEU A 8 -14.98 -5.82 4.01
C LEU A 8 -15.90 -6.75 4.82
N ASN A 9 -17.06 -7.11 4.25
CA ASN A 9 -17.98 -8.06 4.89
C ASN A 9 -17.32 -9.42 5.10
N GLN A 10 -16.54 -9.89 4.11
CA GLN A 10 -15.82 -11.15 4.21
C GLN A 10 -14.76 -11.11 5.32
N ALA A 11 -13.98 -10.02 5.39
CA ALA A 11 -12.98 -9.83 6.44
C ALA A 11 -13.62 -9.82 7.84
N ASN A 12 -14.79 -9.20 8.00
CA ASN A 12 -15.50 -9.19 9.26
C ASN A 12 -15.97 -10.60 9.68
N ALA A 13 -16.46 -11.40 8.74
CA ALA A 13 -16.85 -12.78 9.01
C ALA A 13 -15.67 -13.65 9.50
N PHE A 14 -14.46 -13.43 8.98
CA PHE A 14 -13.27 -14.12 9.48
C PHE A 14 -12.83 -13.65 10.87
N ARG A 15 -12.99 -12.37 11.19
CA ARG A 15 -12.75 -11.86 12.56
C ARG A 15 -13.72 -12.47 13.58
N GLU A 16 -14.99 -12.61 13.22
CA GLU A 16 -15.98 -13.30 14.05
C GLU A 16 -15.60 -14.77 14.28
N LYS A 17 -15.09 -15.45 13.24
CA LYS A 17 -14.56 -16.82 13.37
C LYS A 17 -13.32 -16.88 14.25
N ALA A 18 -12.42 -15.89 14.17
CA ALA A 18 -11.23 -15.82 15.03
C ALA A 18 -11.61 -15.72 16.52
N ILE A 19 -12.64 -14.95 16.84
CA ILE A 19 -13.17 -14.83 18.21
C ILE A 19 -13.80 -16.16 18.66
N ALA A 20 -14.54 -16.82 17.77
CA ALA A 20 -15.21 -18.08 18.07
C ALA A 20 -14.25 -19.29 18.16
N ASP A 21 -13.12 -19.24 17.46
CA ASP A 21 -12.11 -20.30 17.42
C ASP A 21 -10.71 -19.74 17.74
N PRO A 22 -10.36 -19.63 19.03
CA PRO A 22 -9.06 -19.13 19.47
C PRO A 22 -7.88 -20.02 19.03
N ALA A 23 -8.12 -21.30 18.74
CA ALA A 23 -7.05 -22.23 18.36
C ALA A 23 -6.49 -21.94 16.96
N HIS A 24 -7.33 -21.40 16.08
CA HIS A 24 -6.94 -20.97 14.73
C HIS A 24 -7.04 -19.45 14.57
N HIS A 25 -7.01 -18.70 15.68
CA HIS A 25 -7.17 -17.26 15.68
C HIS A 25 -6.25 -16.59 14.67
N ASP A 26 -4.95 -16.89 14.72
CA ASP A 26 -3.96 -16.28 13.84
C ASP A 26 -4.22 -16.59 12.36
N GLN A 27 -4.62 -17.82 12.05
CA GLN A 27 -4.99 -18.22 10.67
C GLN A 27 -6.22 -17.44 10.18
N TRP A 28 -7.23 -17.24 11.03
CA TRP A 28 -8.41 -16.46 10.68
C TRP A 28 -8.10 -14.97 10.54
N ILE A 29 -7.16 -14.44 11.33
CA ILE A 29 -6.67 -13.08 11.18
C ILE A 29 -5.91 -12.91 9.86
N ASP A 30 -5.04 -13.86 9.48
CA ASP A 30 -4.33 -13.83 8.19
C ASP A 30 -5.31 -13.81 7.01
N GLU A 31 -6.36 -14.63 7.05
CA GLU A 31 -7.39 -14.61 6.02
C GLU A 31 -8.16 -13.27 6.00
N ALA A 32 -8.49 -12.70 7.16
CA ALA A 32 -9.11 -11.38 7.24
C ALA A 32 -8.23 -10.27 6.64
N ILE A 33 -6.91 -10.33 6.85
CA ILE A 33 -5.94 -9.38 6.28
C ILE A 33 -5.94 -9.45 4.76
N LYS A 34 -5.90 -10.65 4.17
CA LYS A 34 -5.96 -10.83 2.71
C LYS A 34 -7.22 -10.19 2.10
N TRP A 35 -8.36 -10.30 2.79
CA TRP A 35 -9.60 -9.66 2.33
C TRP A 35 -9.56 -8.13 2.45
N LEU A 36 -8.89 -7.58 3.46
CA LEU A 36 -8.70 -6.14 3.61
C LEU A 36 -7.77 -5.57 2.54
N GLU A 37 -6.69 -6.26 2.20
CA GLU A 37 -5.78 -5.89 1.11
C GLU A 37 -6.52 -5.82 -0.22
N ARG A 38 -7.33 -6.84 -0.54
CA ARG A 38 -8.19 -6.83 -1.73
C ARG A 38 -9.22 -5.71 -1.73
N ALA A 39 -9.75 -5.35 -0.55
CA ALA A 39 -10.68 -4.23 -0.43
C ALA A 39 -9.98 -2.89 -0.76
N MET A 40 -8.72 -2.74 -0.34
CA MET A 40 -7.89 -1.57 -0.65
C MET A 40 -7.56 -1.51 -2.15
N GLU A 41 -7.16 -2.62 -2.76
CA GLU A 41 -6.93 -2.71 -4.21
C GLU A 41 -8.17 -2.34 -5.02
N ALA A 42 -9.34 -2.88 -4.65
CA ALA A 42 -10.61 -2.55 -5.28
C ALA A 42 -11.00 -1.06 -5.15
N SER A 43 -10.40 -0.37 -4.18
CA SER A 43 -10.59 1.07 -3.96
C SER A 43 -9.55 1.92 -4.69
N CYS A 44 -8.41 1.33 -5.07
CA CYS A 44 -7.30 1.98 -5.75
C CYS A 44 -7.57 2.23 -7.25
N HIS A 45 -8.83 2.16 -7.67
CA HIS A 45 -9.28 2.59 -9.00
C HIS A 45 -9.35 4.13 -9.15
N VAL A 46 -8.67 4.89 -8.27
CA VAL A 46 -8.30 6.27 -8.59
C VAL A 46 -7.06 6.17 -9.47
N THR A 47 -7.28 5.99 -10.78
CA THR A 47 -6.24 6.19 -11.80
C THR A 47 -5.76 7.63 -11.70
N VAL A 48 -4.69 7.86 -10.95
CA VAL A 48 -3.92 9.09 -11.07
C VAL A 48 -3.21 8.99 -12.41
N THR A 49 -3.81 9.59 -13.43
CA THR A 49 -3.09 9.92 -14.67
C THR A 49 -2.01 10.92 -14.28
N VAL A 50 -0.83 10.42 -13.93
CA VAL A 50 0.38 11.24 -13.94
C VAL A 50 0.65 11.49 -15.41
N GLU A 51 0.13 12.60 -15.94
CA GLU A 51 0.71 13.18 -17.15
C GLU A 51 2.18 13.40 -16.82
N ALA A 52 3.04 12.60 -17.44
CA ALA A 52 4.47 12.84 -17.45
C ALA A 52 4.70 14.15 -18.21
N ARG A 53 4.45 15.28 -17.55
CA ARG A 53 4.99 16.56 -17.98
C ARG A 53 6.49 16.36 -17.96
N GLU A 54 7.11 16.47 -19.13
CA GLU A 54 8.53 16.28 -19.41
C GLU A 54 9.46 17.23 -18.60
N ASP A 55 8.92 17.97 -17.61
CA ASP A 55 9.62 18.91 -16.75
C ASP A 55 10.31 18.26 -15.52
N TRP A 56 10.06 16.97 -15.23
CA TRP A 56 10.60 16.31 -14.02
C TRP A 56 12.00 15.71 -14.15
N LEU A 57 12.67 15.84 -15.31
CA LEU A 57 14.04 15.37 -15.51
C LEU A 57 15.12 16.28 -14.87
N VAL A 58 14.75 17.36 -14.19
CA VAL A 58 15.72 18.36 -13.65
C VAL A 58 16.02 18.18 -12.14
N GLN A 59 15.39 17.25 -11.42
CA GLN A 59 15.67 17.09 -9.98
C GLN A 59 16.69 16.00 -9.62
N ASP A 60 16.93 15.02 -10.50
CA ASP A 60 17.84 13.92 -10.19
C ASP A 60 19.32 14.34 -10.31
N ALA A 61 19.66 15.12 -11.34
CA ALA A 61 21.03 15.63 -11.54
C ALA A 61 21.45 16.67 -10.47
N ALA A 62 20.51 17.43 -9.92
CA ALA A 62 20.81 18.42 -8.89
C ALA A 62 21.07 17.77 -7.52
N ALA A 63 20.39 16.65 -7.22
CA ALA A 63 20.60 15.88 -6.00
C ALA A 63 21.99 15.21 -5.98
N ASP A 64 22.42 14.65 -7.12
CA ASP A 64 23.75 14.02 -7.27
C ASP A 64 24.89 15.07 -7.18
N ALA A 65 24.73 16.22 -7.83
CA ALA A 65 25.71 17.31 -7.76
C ALA A 65 25.85 17.92 -6.35
N LEU A 66 24.78 17.93 -5.54
CA LEU A 66 24.82 18.37 -4.14
C LEU A 66 25.52 17.37 -3.23
N LEU A 67 25.38 16.07 -3.51
CA LEU A 67 26.09 15.01 -2.78
C LEU A 67 27.59 14.98 -3.13
N SER A 68 27.95 15.18 -4.39
CA SER A 68 29.37 15.26 -4.82
C SER A 68 30.11 16.44 -4.18
N GLN A 69 29.51 17.64 -4.20
CA GLN A 69 30.13 18.84 -3.59
C GLN A 69 30.25 18.79 -2.06
N ARG A 70 29.50 17.90 -1.40
CA ARG A 70 29.56 17.70 0.05
C ARG A 70 30.67 16.72 0.43
N SER A 71 31.02 15.78 -0.45
CA SER A 71 32.15 14.86 -0.26
C SER A 71 33.50 15.56 -0.44
N GLU A 72 33.61 16.50 -1.38
CA GLU A 72 34.88 17.19 -1.67
C GLU A 72 35.28 18.23 -0.59
N ARG A 73 34.31 18.73 0.20
CA ARG A 73 34.56 19.70 1.29
C ARG A 73 34.93 19.05 2.62
N ARG A 74 35.09 17.73 2.64
CA ARG A 74 35.41 16.95 3.85
C ARG A 74 36.73 16.17 3.75
N ALA A 75 37.53 16.44 2.73
CA ALA A 75 38.92 15.99 2.61
C ALA A 75 39.88 17.08 3.12
#